data_AF-A0A1V6FZN0-F1
#
_entry.id   AF-A0A1V6FZN0-F1
#
_cell.length_a   1.000
_cell.length_b   1.000
_cell.length_c   1.000
_cell.angle_alpha   90.00
_cell.angle_beta   90.00
_cell.angle_gamma   90.00
#
_symmetry.space_group_name_H-M   'P 1'
#
loop_
_entity.id
_entity.type
_entity.pdbx_description
1 polymer ?
#
loop_
_entity_poly.entity_id
_entity_poly.type
_entity_poly.pdbx_seq_one_letter_code
_entity_poly.pdbx_strand_id
1 'polypeptide(L)'
;MLDFDRQIREGVSSVMAQVNTAMRETLSDMVGSLDDTISGMTGDLSDVIGTGQIEGYAHISGDSLDKLRLDLLAQMKVPEELEFKGYLEIVNEQATASGGCAFPEGDTYKVTLGAQDVSCDWLGSDARINCACFFTINSGTPKGLGGGIELVGGKVNFEAMEVERFGAAVAFGLLENYLAAAARVTTPAGVEIEGGVFFGRTCTLDPLLIVDPECGTVFGEPPFTGAYVYGEGWMPIYDYGCLFSISAGAGLGVFYFMEGPTYGVRVMLGASGEALCVISVRGEIEVYGLKQGDAYRARGKGKVKGKVGCCPFCVKFNKTVTVTYDDGEWDVDY
;
A
#
# COMPACT_ATOMS: atom_id res chain seq x y z
N MET A 1 -13.07 -29.04 4.47
CA MET A 1 -13.16 -27.63 4.90
C MET A 1 -12.40 -27.40 6.21
N LEU A 2 -12.58 -28.23 7.24
CA LEU A 2 -11.81 -28.18 8.50
C LEU A 2 -10.29 -28.38 8.34
N ASP A 3 -9.84 -29.19 7.38
CA ASP A 3 -8.40 -29.44 7.18
C ASP A 3 -7.64 -28.28 6.53
N PHE A 4 -8.30 -27.48 5.70
CA PHE A 4 -7.66 -26.35 5.01
C PHE A 4 -7.49 -25.13 5.94
N ASP A 5 -8.51 -24.83 6.74
CA ASP A 5 -8.46 -23.79 7.78
C ASP A 5 -7.38 -24.11 8.83
N ARG A 6 -7.28 -25.39 9.24
CA ARG A 6 -6.22 -25.85 10.15
C ARG A 6 -4.82 -25.71 9.56
N GLN A 7 -4.61 -26.10 8.30
CA GLN A 7 -3.30 -25.97 7.64
C GLN A 7 -2.84 -24.52 7.47
N ILE A 8 -3.74 -23.59 7.12
CA ILE A 8 -3.41 -22.17 7.02
C ILE A 8 -3.09 -21.60 8.40
N ARG A 9 -3.90 -21.90 9.42
CA ARG A 9 -3.65 -21.43 10.80
C ARG A 9 -2.33 -21.95 11.36
N GLU A 10 -2.01 -23.24 11.16
CA GLU A 10 -0.75 -23.85 11.60
C GLU A 10 0.46 -23.26 10.84
N GLY A 11 0.33 -23.06 9.52
CA GLY A 11 1.35 -22.44 8.69
C GLY A 11 1.66 -21.00 9.08
N VAL A 12 0.62 -20.16 9.19
CA VAL A 12 0.71 -18.76 9.65
C VAL A 12 1.32 -18.71 11.05
N SER A 13 0.83 -19.51 11.99
CA SER A 13 1.33 -19.49 13.37
C SER A 13 2.80 -19.90 13.48
N SER A 14 3.26 -20.86 12.67
CA SER A 14 4.66 -21.32 12.69
C SER A 14 5.64 -20.27 12.14
N VAL A 15 5.25 -19.58 11.05
CA VAL A 15 6.03 -18.49 10.45
C VAL A 15 6.05 -17.30 11.40
N MET A 16 4.90 -16.92 11.96
CA MET A 16 4.81 -15.82 12.92
C MET A 16 5.59 -16.09 14.22
N ALA A 17 5.69 -17.34 14.68
CA ALA A 17 6.49 -17.71 15.86
C ALA A 17 8.01 -17.58 15.61
N GLN A 18 8.48 -17.96 14.42
CA GLN A 18 9.89 -17.79 14.03
C GLN A 18 10.24 -16.32 13.86
N VAL A 19 9.35 -15.57 13.22
CA VAL A 19 9.47 -14.11 13.06
C VAL A 19 9.45 -13.39 14.40
N ASN A 20 8.57 -13.76 15.35
CA ASN A 20 8.54 -13.18 16.70
C ASN A 20 9.83 -13.42 17.51
N THR A 21 10.55 -14.51 17.24
CA THR A 21 11.85 -14.79 17.90
C THR A 21 12.95 -13.94 17.28
N ALA A 22 13.00 -13.86 15.94
CA ALA A 22 13.92 -12.98 15.22
C ALA A 22 13.68 -11.48 15.51
N MET A 23 12.41 -11.09 15.73
CA MET A 23 12.05 -9.74 16.19
C MET A 23 12.67 -9.38 17.52
N ARG A 24 12.65 -10.28 18.52
CA ARG A 24 13.16 -9.98 19.86
C ARG A 24 14.66 -9.69 19.85
N GLU A 25 15.40 -10.40 19.00
CA GLU A 25 16.84 -10.18 18.80
C GLU A 25 17.08 -8.88 18.01
N THR A 26 16.38 -8.66 16.90
CA THR A 26 16.54 -7.45 16.05
C THR A 26 16.09 -6.16 16.74
N LEU A 27 15.01 -6.20 17.53
CA LEU A 27 14.54 -5.06 18.32
C LEU A 27 15.53 -4.68 19.42
N SER A 28 16.15 -5.66 20.08
CA SER A 28 17.14 -5.39 21.12
C SER A 28 18.38 -4.69 20.55
N ASP A 29 18.78 -5.07 19.33
CA ASP A 29 19.93 -4.47 18.64
C ASP A 29 19.57 -3.11 18.01
N MET A 30 18.36 -2.95 17.44
CA MET A 30 17.90 -1.68 16.87
C MET A 30 17.69 -0.60 17.92
N VAL A 31 17.09 -0.93 19.08
CA VAL A 31 16.88 0.03 20.19
C VAL A 31 18.22 0.55 20.72
N GLY A 32 19.25 -0.31 20.81
CA GLY A 32 20.60 0.13 21.17
C GLY A 32 21.22 1.08 20.13
N SER A 33 21.06 0.77 18.83
CA SER A 33 21.61 1.60 17.75
C SER A 33 20.88 2.93 17.53
N LEU A 34 19.57 2.97 17.79
CA LEU A 34 18.75 4.18 17.70
C LEU A 34 19.10 5.15 18.83
N ASP A 35 19.38 4.66 20.04
CA ASP A 35 19.80 5.51 21.16
C ASP A 35 21.14 6.22 20.85
N ASP A 36 22.10 5.49 20.27
CA ASP A 36 23.40 6.06 19.85
C ASP A 36 23.26 7.02 18.64
N THR A 37 22.39 6.72 17.67
CA THR A 37 22.20 7.54 16.46
C THR A 37 21.37 8.80 16.74
N ILE A 38 20.34 8.72 17.58
CA ILE A 38 19.51 9.87 17.99
C ILE A 38 20.32 10.82 18.88
N SER A 39 21.18 10.29 19.75
CA SER A 39 22.13 11.09 20.56
C SER A 39 23.14 11.83 19.69
N GLY A 40 23.56 11.25 18.55
CA GLY A 40 24.44 11.89 17.58
C GLY A 40 23.74 12.93 16.69
N MET A 41 22.54 12.63 16.17
CA MET A 41 21.82 13.52 15.24
C MET A 41 21.19 14.74 15.92
N THR A 42 20.87 14.67 17.22
CA THR A 42 20.36 15.83 17.98
C THR A 42 21.41 16.91 18.23
N GLY A 43 22.70 16.55 18.20
CA GLY A 43 23.82 17.49 18.33
C GLY A 43 24.09 18.31 17.06
N ASP A 44 23.89 17.73 15.87
CA ASP A 44 24.22 18.34 14.57
C ASP A 44 23.01 18.97 13.84
N LEU A 45 21.78 18.77 14.33
CA LEU A 45 20.55 19.26 13.69
C LEU A 45 20.45 20.80 13.62
N SER A 46 21.16 21.50 14.52
CA SER A 46 21.21 22.97 14.61
C SER A 46 21.90 23.62 13.41
N ASP A 47 22.88 22.94 12.81
CA ASP A 47 23.80 23.58 11.85
C ASP A 47 23.45 23.30 10.37
N VAL A 48 22.53 22.37 10.10
CA VAL A 48 22.21 21.89 8.73
C VAL A 48 20.81 22.31 8.24
N ILE A 49 19.94 22.81 9.12
CA ILE A 49 18.59 23.25 8.75
C ILE A 49 18.62 24.72 8.31
N GLY A 50 18.77 24.96 7.00
CA GLY A 50 18.83 26.32 6.42
C GLY A 50 17.53 27.11 6.56
N THR A 51 16.38 26.43 6.39
CA THR A 51 15.02 26.92 6.68
C THR A 51 14.11 25.68 6.76
N GLY A 52 13.49 25.46 7.91
CA GLY A 52 12.53 24.38 8.14
C GLY A 52 11.19 24.94 8.60
N GLN A 53 10.10 24.51 8.00
CA GLN A 53 8.75 24.80 8.46
C GLN A 53 8.21 23.54 9.16
N ILE A 54 7.75 23.72 10.40
CA ILE A 54 7.07 22.67 11.16
C ILE A 54 5.61 23.09 11.26
N GLU A 55 4.72 22.32 10.65
CA GLU A 55 3.27 22.46 10.82
C GLU A 55 2.76 21.30 11.65
N GLY A 56 1.77 21.53 12.51
CA GLY A 56 1.25 20.46 13.32
C GLY A 56 -0.15 20.73 13.84
N TYR A 57 -0.87 19.65 14.11
CA TYR A 57 -2.17 19.71 14.74
C TYR A 57 -2.33 18.57 15.75
N ALA A 58 -3.11 18.85 16.79
CA ALA A 58 -3.48 17.89 17.81
C ALA A 58 -5.00 17.79 17.88
N HIS A 59 -5.51 16.56 17.92
CA HIS A 59 -6.88 16.26 18.27
C HIS A 59 -6.90 15.72 19.70
N ILE A 60 -7.63 16.42 20.56
CA ILE A 60 -7.77 16.10 21.99
C ILE A 60 -9.27 15.91 22.24
N SER A 61 -9.64 14.76 22.80
CA SER A 61 -11.01 14.45 23.19
C SER A 61 -11.06 14.25 24.71
N GLY A 62 -11.75 15.16 25.39
CA GLY A 62 -11.76 15.21 26.86
C GLY A 62 -10.36 15.48 27.42
N ASP A 63 -9.85 14.52 28.20
CA ASP A 63 -8.54 14.58 28.87
C ASP A 63 -7.45 13.74 28.16
N SER A 64 -7.76 13.09 27.03
CA SER A 64 -6.82 12.26 26.27
C SER A 64 -6.44 12.86 24.92
N LEU A 65 -5.15 12.71 24.55
CA LEU A 65 -4.68 12.99 23.20
C LEU A 65 -5.11 11.84 22.29
N ASP A 66 -5.91 12.14 21.27
CA ASP A 66 -6.36 11.15 20.29
C ASP A 66 -5.39 11.06 19.11
N LYS A 67 -4.90 12.21 18.65
CA LYS A 67 -3.95 12.30 17.54
C LYS A 67 -3.06 13.53 17.68
N LEU A 68 -1.77 13.37 17.43
CA LEU A 68 -0.81 14.45 17.20
C LEU A 68 -0.13 14.19 15.88
N ARG A 69 -0.10 15.20 15.00
CA ARG A 69 0.69 15.14 13.76
C ARG A 69 1.58 16.37 13.68
N LEU A 70 2.85 16.15 13.37
CA LEU A 70 3.85 17.17 13.10
C LEU A 70 4.48 16.86 11.75
N ASP A 71 4.31 17.76 10.79
CA ASP A 71 4.91 17.68 9.46
C ASP A 71 6.13 18.64 9.43
N LEU A 72 7.27 18.12 8.99
CA LEU A 72 8.53 18.84 8.83
C LEU A 72 8.81 19.01 7.33
N LEU A 73 8.83 20.25 6.87
CA LEU A 73 9.36 20.62 5.56
C LEU A 73 10.74 21.23 5.75
N ALA A 74 11.78 20.50 5.41
CA ALA A 74 13.16 20.98 5.46
C ALA A 74 13.70 21.21 4.05
N GLN A 75 14.19 22.42 3.77
CA GLN A 75 14.92 22.72 2.56
C GLN A 75 16.42 22.79 2.90
N MET A 76 17.19 21.82 2.40
CA MET A 76 18.64 21.78 2.59
C MET A 76 19.33 22.32 1.35
N LYS A 77 20.26 23.26 1.54
CA LYS A 77 21.12 23.79 0.47
C LYS A 77 22.41 22.99 0.40
N VAL A 78 22.46 21.95 -0.45
CA VAL A 78 23.72 21.25 -0.75
C VAL A 78 23.68 20.77 -2.20
N PRO A 79 24.71 21.12 -3.01
CA PRO A 79 24.68 22.06 -4.16
C PRO A 79 23.43 22.16 -5.06
N GLU A 80 22.43 21.28 -4.92
CA GLU A 80 21.08 21.40 -5.49
C GLU A 80 20.05 21.48 -4.34
N GLU A 81 18.90 22.13 -4.55
CA GLU A 81 17.88 22.28 -3.49
C GLU A 81 17.24 20.92 -3.19
N LEU A 82 17.56 20.32 -2.03
CA LEU A 82 16.92 19.09 -1.57
C LEU A 82 15.77 19.45 -0.64
N GLU A 83 14.55 19.12 -1.06
CA GLU A 83 13.34 19.27 -0.26
C GLU A 83 13.02 17.94 0.44
N PHE A 84 13.04 17.95 1.77
CA PHE A 84 12.69 16.81 2.60
C PHE A 84 11.35 17.06 3.29
N LYS A 85 10.37 16.18 3.05
CA LYS A 85 9.04 16.22 3.66
C LYS A 85 8.92 15.06 4.66
N GLY A 86 9.32 15.29 5.90
CA GLY A 86 9.18 14.33 6.98
C GLY A 86 7.88 14.53 7.76
N TYR A 87 7.41 13.51 8.47
CA TYR A 87 6.33 13.67 9.45
C TYR A 87 6.51 12.74 10.64
N LEU A 88 6.02 13.19 11.80
CA LEU A 88 5.82 12.42 13.03
C LEU A 88 4.32 12.42 13.34
N GLU A 89 3.74 11.24 13.49
CA GLU A 89 2.35 11.07 13.86
C GLU A 89 2.23 10.17 15.09
N ILE A 90 1.45 10.59 16.08
CA ILE A 90 1.13 9.81 17.28
C ILE A 90 -0.38 9.66 17.31
N VAL A 91 -0.87 8.43 17.25
CA VAL A 91 -2.30 8.11 17.31
C VAL A 91 -2.58 7.25 18.52
N ASN A 92 -3.63 7.58 19.27
CA ASN A 92 -4.16 6.72 20.31
C ASN A 92 -5.06 5.66 19.66
N GLU A 93 -4.51 4.46 19.49
CA GLU A 93 -5.21 3.33 18.85
C GLU A 93 -6.40 2.84 19.68
N GLN A 94 -6.42 3.10 20.98
CA GLN A 94 -7.50 2.61 21.85
C GLN A 94 -8.84 3.34 21.60
N ALA A 95 -8.80 4.58 21.11
CA ALA A 95 -9.98 5.35 20.76
C ALA A 95 -10.57 4.98 19.39
N THR A 96 -9.76 4.36 18.51
CA THR A 96 -10.12 4.04 17.12
C THR A 96 -10.13 2.55 16.78
N ALA A 97 -9.72 1.68 17.71
CA ALA A 97 -9.59 0.26 17.47
C ALA A 97 -10.95 -0.44 17.29
N SER A 98 -11.17 -1.00 16.10
CA SER A 98 -12.25 -1.92 15.81
C SER A 98 -11.85 -3.38 16.14
N GLY A 99 -12.84 -4.23 16.44
CA GLY A 99 -12.79 -5.68 16.18
C GLY A 99 -11.57 -6.48 16.65
N GLY A 100 -10.97 -6.23 17.82
CA GLY A 100 -9.81 -7.01 18.30
C GLY A 100 -8.45 -6.48 17.86
N CYS A 101 -8.40 -5.20 17.49
CA CYS A 101 -7.19 -4.41 17.30
C CYS A 101 -6.87 -3.47 18.47
N ALA A 102 -7.43 -3.77 19.65
CA ALA A 102 -7.15 -3.07 20.90
C ALA A 102 -6.42 -4.01 21.86
N PHE A 103 -5.48 -3.45 22.64
CA PHE A 103 -5.00 -4.14 23.84
C PHE A 103 -6.10 -4.09 24.92
N PRO A 104 -6.25 -5.15 25.73
CA PRO A 104 -7.31 -5.24 26.73
C PRO A 104 -7.17 -4.23 27.88
N GLU A 105 -5.94 -3.76 28.16
CA GLU A 105 -5.65 -2.79 29.22
C GLU A 105 -4.54 -1.82 28.81
N GLY A 106 -4.56 -0.61 29.37
CA GLY A 106 -3.54 0.42 29.24
C GLY A 106 -3.58 1.23 27.94
N ASP A 107 -3.13 2.47 28.01
CA ASP A 107 -3.10 3.39 26.86
C ASP A 107 -2.19 2.85 25.76
N THR A 108 -2.72 2.84 24.53
CA THR A 108 -2.01 2.34 23.34
C THR A 108 -1.77 3.46 22.35
N TYR A 109 -0.49 3.76 22.11
CA TYR A 109 -0.08 4.77 21.15
C TYR A 109 0.69 4.14 20.00
N LYS A 110 0.30 4.47 18.77
CA LYS A 110 1.09 4.18 17.56
C LYS A 110 1.83 5.45 17.17
N VAL A 111 3.14 5.38 17.18
CA VAL A 111 4.02 6.47 16.76
C VAL A 111 4.60 6.11 15.40
N THR A 112 4.36 6.95 14.41
CA THR A 112 4.79 6.78 13.02
C THR A 112 5.75 7.90 12.66
N LEU A 113 6.90 7.55 12.12
CA LEU A 113 7.82 8.48 11.46
C LEU A 113 7.85 8.14 9.98
N GLY A 114 7.70 9.13 9.13
CA GLY A 114 7.77 8.90 7.69
C GLY A 114 8.35 10.07 6.92
N ALA A 115 8.65 9.80 5.66
CA ALA A 115 9.04 10.79 4.68
C ALA A 115 8.22 10.57 3.41
N GLN A 116 7.75 11.66 2.82
CA GLN A 116 6.92 11.67 1.63
C GLN A 116 7.68 12.26 0.46
N ASP A 117 7.42 11.76 -0.75
CA ASP A 117 7.92 12.33 -2.01
C ASP A 117 9.45 12.51 -2.03
N VAL A 118 10.17 11.55 -1.43
CA VAL A 118 11.63 11.57 -1.34
C VAL A 118 12.22 11.27 -2.70
N SER A 119 13.07 12.17 -3.18
CA SER A 119 13.77 12.00 -4.47
C SER A 119 14.85 10.93 -4.40
N CYS A 120 14.81 10.00 -5.34
CA CYS A 120 15.84 8.98 -5.53
C CYS A 120 16.88 9.37 -6.59
N ASP A 121 17.06 10.66 -6.90
CA ASP A 121 18.01 11.14 -7.92
C ASP A 121 19.44 10.59 -7.71
N TRP A 122 19.83 10.34 -6.47
CA TRP A 122 21.11 9.73 -6.08
C TRP A 122 21.30 8.29 -6.62
N LEU A 123 20.22 7.58 -6.96
CA LEU A 123 20.23 6.29 -7.65
C LEU A 123 20.24 6.42 -9.17
N GLY A 124 20.28 7.65 -9.71
CA GLY A 124 20.20 7.91 -11.15
C GLY A 124 18.81 7.65 -11.73
N SER A 125 17.78 7.61 -10.88
CA SER A 125 16.37 7.47 -11.28
C SER A 125 15.58 8.72 -10.88
N ASP A 126 14.54 9.04 -11.65
CA ASP A 126 13.57 10.10 -11.33
C ASP A 126 12.51 9.62 -10.30
N ALA A 127 12.78 8.50 -9.64
CA ALA A 127 11.87 7.83 -8.74
C ALA A 127 11.60 8.68 -7.49
N ARG A 128 10.35 8.67 -7.05
CA ARG A 128 9.88 9.30 -5.82
C ARG A 128 9.30 8.23 -4.92
N ILE A 129 9.78 8.17 -3.68
CA ILE A 129 9.32 7.19 -2.70
C ILE A 129 8.66 7.84 -1.50
N ASN A 130 7.63 7.19 -1.00
CA ASN A 130 7.13 7.37 0.36
C ASN A 130 7.72 6.26 1.21
N CYS A 131 8.16 6.58 2.42
CA CYS A 131 8.53 5.58 3.39
C CYS A 131 8.02 5.98 4.78
N ALA A 132 7.66 4.98 5.57
CA ALA A 132 7.25 5.19 6.95
C ALA A 132 7.68 4.00 7.79
N CYS A 133 8.02 4.26 9.05
CA CYS A 133 8.15 3.26 10.08
C CYS A 133 7.25 3.65 11.25
N PHE A 134 6.81 2.65 12.01
CA PHE A 134 6.02 2.89 13.20
C PHE A 134 6.40 1.95 14.32
N PHE A 135 6.08 2.35 15.54
CA PHE A 135 6.11 1.52 16.72
C PHE A 135 4.83 1.70 17.53
N THR A 136 4.31 0.61 18.06
CA THR A 136 3.15 0.59 18.94
C THR A 136 3.63 0.41 20.36
N ILE A 137 3.26 1.34 21.24
CA ILE A 137 3.57 1.30 22.67
C ILE A 137 2.26 1.08 23.41
N ASN A 138 2.24 0.11 24.32
CA ASN A 138 1.17 -0.06 25.29
C ASN A 138 1.78 -0.03 26.70
N SER A 139 1.23 0.84 27.56
CA SER A 139 1.70 1.00 28.96
C SER A 139 3.22 1.21 29.07
N GLY A 140 3.79 2.02 28.18
CA GLY A 140 5.23 2.33 28.16
C GLY A 140 6.13 1.21 27.62
N THR A 141 5.57 0.08 27.16
CA THR A 141 6.33 -1.02 26.56
C THR A 141 6.06 -1.13 25.06
N PRO A 142 7.08 -1.21 24.19
CA PRO A 142 6.89 -1.51 22.77
C PRO A 142 6.23 -2.87 22.57
N LYS A 143 5.13 -2.92 21.82
CA LYS A 143 4.35 -4.12 21.51
C LYS A 143 4.29 -4.44 20.01
N GLY A 144 4.78 -3.54 19.17
CA GLY A 144 4.88 -3.76 17.74
C GLY A 144 5.78 -2.73 17.08
N LEU A 145 6.30 -3.09 15.92
CA LEU A 145 7.02 -2.22 15.01
C LEU A 145 6.59 -2.56 13.58
N GLY A 146 6.80 -1.64 12.66
CA GLY A 146 6.59 -1.93 11.25
C GLY A 146 7.04 -0.77 10.39
N GLY A 147 6.78 -0.90 9.12
CA GLY A 147 7.03 0.14 8.15
C GLY A 147 6.73 -0.30 6.74
N GLY A 148 6.82 0.66 5.83
CA GLY A 148 6.64 0.40 4.41
C GLY A 148 7.36 1.43 3.57
N ILE A 149 7.52 1.06 2.31
CA ILE A 149 8.06 1.88 1.25
C ILE A 149 7.15 1.74 0.02
N GLU A 150 6.90 2.83 -0.67
CA GLU A 150 6.07 2.86 -1.88
C GLU A 150 6.66 3.82 -2.90
N LEU A 151 6.75 3.38 -4.15
CA LEU A 151 7.07 4.21 -5.31
C LEU A 151 5.81 5.00 -5.69
N VAL A 152 5.86 6.31 -5.49
CA VAL A 152 4.75 7.24 -5.75
C VAL A 152 4.93 8.07 -7.02
N GLY A 153 6.12 8.05 -7.61
CA GLY A 153 6.41 8.76 -8.86
C GLY A 153 7.70 8.27 -9.52
N GLY A 154 7.86 8.61 -10.80
CA GLY A 154 8.99 8.18 -11.62
C GLY A 154 8.97 6.69 -11.96
N LYS A 155 10.03 6.22 -12.63
CA LYS A 155 10.23 4.81 -12.95
C LYS A 155 11.61 4.36 -12.47
N VAL A 156 11.71 3.12 -12.02
CA VAL A 156 13.00 2.51 -11.72
C VAL A 156 13.39 1.59 -12.87
N ASN A 157 14.42 1.98 -13.62
CA ASN A 157 14.99 1.12 -14.65
C ASN A 157 15.91 0.09 -14.00
N PHE A 158 15.56 -1.19 -14.12
CA PHE A 158 16.38 -2.30 -13.64
C PHE A 158 16.73 -3.21 -14.82
N GLU A 159 17.99 -3.18 -15.23
CA GLU A 159 18.47 -3.84 -16.45
C GLU A 159 17.65 -3.42 -17.69
N ALA A 160 16.93 -4.35 -18.30
CA ALA A 160 16.07 -4.12 -19.45
C ALA A 160 14.60 -3.90 -19.05
N MET A 161 14.25 -3.96 -17.78
CA MET A 161 12.87 -3.86 -17.30
C MET A 161 12.61 -2.51 -16.63
N GLU A 162 11.40 -1.98 -16.81
CA GLU A 162 10.94 -0.76 -16.15
C GLU A 162 10.00 -1.12 -15.00
N VAL A 163 10.34 -0.74 -13.76
CA VAL A 163 9.45 -0.86 -12.60
C VAL A 163 8.62 0.41 -12.50
N GLU A 164 7.33 0.28 -12.73
CA GLU A 164 6.37 1.40 -12.73
C GLU A 164 5.62 1.54 -11.40
N ARG A 165 5.55 0.46 -10.63
CA ARG A 165 4.94 0.42 -9.30
C ARG A 165 5.76 -0.52 -8.44
N PHE A 166 6.05 -0.09 -7.23
CA PHE A 166 6.65 -0.92 -6.21
C PHE A 166 6.14 -0.47 -4.86
N GLY A 167 5.67 -1.40 -4.05
CA GLY A 167 5.28 -1.13 -2.67
C GLY A 167 5.59 -2.35 -1.82
N ALA A 168 6.11 -2.12 -0.62
CA ALA A 168 6.35 -3.17 0.35
C ALA A 168 6.08 -2.63 1.74
N ALA A 169 5.38 -3.40 2.57
CA ALA A 169 5.17 -3.10 3.96
C ALA A 169 5.28 -4.36 4.81
N VAL A 170 5.80 -4.18 6.02
CA VAL A 170 5.94 -5.24 7.00
C VAL A 170 5.60 -4.69 8.36
N ALA A 171 4.87 -5.46 9.14
CA ALA A 171 4.62 -5.15 10.54
C ALA A 171 4.77 -6.38 11.37
N PHE A 172 5.14 -6.14 12.62
CA PHE A 172 5.74 -7.10 13.50
C PHE A 172 5.37 -6.73 14.94
N GLY A 173 4.33 -7.35 15.47
CA GLY A 173 3.81 -7.02 16.79
C GLY A 173 2.75 -7.99 17.27
N LEU A 174 2.21 -7.68 18.45
CA LEU A 174 1.15 -8.49 19.08
C LEU A 174 -0.21 -8.32 18.39
N LEU A 175 -0.49 -7.14 17.82
CA LEU A 175 -1.76 -6.83 17.14
C LEU A 175 -1.66 -6.92 15.62
N GLU A 176 -0.55 -6.43 15.06
CA GLU A 176 -0.27 -6.45 13.62
C GLU A 176 0.96 -7.33 13.36
N ASN A 177 0.84 -8.31 12.48
CA ASN A 177 1.96 -9.12 12.03
C ASN A 177 1.72 -9.53 10.57
N TYR A 178 2.30 -8.80 9.63
CA TYR A 178 2.02 -8.96 8.21
C TYR A 178 3.23 -8.69 7.33
N LEU A 179 3.18 -9.23 6.12
CA LEU A 179 4.00 -8.85 4.97
C LEU A 179 3.07 -8.51 3.81
N ALA A 180 3.32 -7.37 3.19
CA ALA A 180 2.61 -6.87 2.03
C ALA A 180 3.63 -6.44 0.97
N ALA A 181 3.41 -6.80 -0.29
CA ALA A 181 4.25 -6.33 -1.39
C ALA A 181 3.46 -6.31 -2.70
N ALA A 182 3.71 -5.32 -3.55
CA ALA A 182 3.25 -5.29 -4.92
C ALA A 182 4.31 -4.71 -5.84
N ALA A 183 4.35 -5.20 -7.07
CA ALA A 183 5.24 -4.70 -8.10
C ALA A 183 4.55 -4.75 -9.48
N ARG A 184 4.76 -3.71 -10.29
CA ARG A 184 4.42 -3.69 -11.72
C ARG A 184 5.69 -3.46 -12.52
N VAL A 185 5.93 -4.34 -13.48
CA VAL A 185 7.11 -4.35 -14.33
C VAL A 185 6.71 -4.42 -15.79
N THR A 186 7.32 -3.59 -16.61
CA THR A 186 7.16 -3.58 -18.07
C THR A 186 8.45 -4.05 -18.74
N THR A 187 8.32 -5.00 -19.66
CA THR A 187 9.43 -5.53 -20.45
C THR A 187 9.63 -4.76 -21.76
N PRO A 188 10.81 -4.84 -22.40
CA PRO A 188 11.05 -4.21 -23.70
C PRO A 188 10.13 -4.71 -24.82
N ALA A 189 9.57 -5.91 -24.65
CA ALA A 189 8.61 -6.51 -25.58
C ALA A 189 7.18 -5.97 -25.41
N GLY A 190 6.97 -4.96 -24.55
CA GLY A 190 5.65 -4.38 -24.28
C GLY A 190 4.74 -5.26 -23.42
N VAL A 191 5.28 -6.31 -22.80
CA VAL A 191 4.55 -7.12 -21.81
C VAL A 191 4.62 -6.42 -20.46
N GLU A 192 3.46 -6.09 -19.89
CA GLU A 192 3.31 -5.58 -18.52
C GLU A 192 2.91 -6.75 -17.61
N ILE A 193 3.56 -6.89 -16.46
CA ILE A 193 3.23 -7.87 -15.43
C ILE A 193 3.09 -7.12 -14.11
N GLU A 194 1.99 -7.35 -13.42
CA GLU A 194 1.79 -6.86 -12.06
C GLU A 194 1.40 -8.02 -11.15
N GLY A 195 1.90 -7.98 -9.92
CA GLY A 195 1.49 -8.90 -8.89
C GLY A 195 1.55 -8.25 -7.53
N GLY A 196 0.72 -8.76 -6.64
CA GLY A 196 0.68 -8.33 -5.26
C GLY A 196 0.41 -9.50 -4.32
N VAL A 197 0.99 -9.41 -3.12
CA VAL A 197 0.84 -10.40 -2.06
C VAL A 197 0.68 -9.71 -0.72
N PHE A 198 -0.27 -10.18 0.07
CA PHE A 198 -0.45 -9.88 1.47
C PHE A 198 -0.49 -11.20 2.24
N PHE A 199 0.17 -11.25 3.39
CA PHE A 199 0.13 -12.38 4.29
C PHE A 199 0.24 -11.91 5.73
N GLY A 200 -0.69 -12.35 6.59
CA GLY A 200 -0.65 -12.11 8.03
C GLY A 200 -1.89 -11.38 8.55
N ARG A 201 -1.72 -10.67 9.67
CA ARG A 201 -2.75 -9.91 10.37
C ARG A 201 -2.45 -8.42 10.30
N THR A 202 -3.41 -7.62 9.81
CA THR A 202 -3.36 -6.15 9.88
C THR A 202 -4.58 -5.61 10.62
N CYS A 203 -4.38 -4.48 11.30
CA CYS A 203 -5.43 -3.71 11.95
C CYS A 203 -5.87 -2.49 11.15
N THR A 204 -5.22 -2.26 10.02
CA THR A 204 -5.50 -1.18 9.08
C THR A 204 -5.65 -1.73 7.67
N LEU A 205 -6.26 -0.94 6.80
CA LEU A 205 -6.44 -1.29 5.39
C LEU A 205 -5.19 -0.95 4.55
N ASP A 206 -4.32 -0.09 5.07
CA ASP A 206 -3.11 0.42 4.43
C ASP A 206 -2.25 -0.66 3.75
N PRO A 207 -1.87 -1.78 4.39
CA PRO A 207 -1.06 -2.80 3.72
C PRO A 207 -1.79 -3.51 2.58
N LEU A 208 -3.13 -3.58 2.62
CA LEU A 208 -3.93 -4.12 1.53
C LEU A 208 -4.05 -3.12 0.37
N LEU A 209 -4.07 -1.81 0.65
CA LEU A 209 -4.05 -0.75 -0.37
C LEU A 209 -2.73 -0.69 -1.11
N ILE A 210 -1.61 -0.95 -0.41
CA ILE A 210 -0.29 -1.10 -1.05
C ILE A 210 -0.32 -2.25 -2.06
N VAL A 211 -0.95 -3.38 -1.68
CA VAL A 211 -1.09 -4.54 -2.55
C VAL A 211 -2.02 -4.22 -3.71
N ASP A 212 -3.23 -3.75 -3.43
CA ASP A 212 -4.26 -3.47 -4.42
C ASP A 212 -5.08 -2.25 -3.96
N PRO A 213 -5.00 -1.10 -4.67
CA PRO A 213 -5.63 0.14 -4.23
C PRO A 213 -7.16 0.06 -4.21
N GLU A 214 -7.76 -0.88 -4.95
CA GLU A 214 -9.21 -1.03 -5.06
C GLU A 214 -9.80 -1.86 -3.91
N CYS A 215 -8.94 -2.56 -3.15
CA CYS A 215 -9.33 -3.38 -2.02
C CYS A 215 -10.03 -2.60 -0.91
N GLY A 216 -9.74 -1.31 -0.77
CA GLY A 216 -10.31 -0.51 0.31
C GLY A 216 -11.81 -0.28 0.23
N THR A 217 -12.41 -0.57 -0.91
CA THR A 217 -13.85 -0.45 -1.13
C THR A 217 -14.56 -1.81 -1.23
N VAL A 218 -13.78 -2.89 -1.21
CA VAL A 218 -14.24 -4.28 -1.35
C VAL A 218 -14.18 -4.99 0.00
N PHE A 219 -13.08 -4.79 0.71
CA PHE A 219 -12.88 -5.34 2.03
C PHE A 219 -13.60 -4.47 3.05
N GLY A 220 -14.27 -5.11 4.01
CA GLY A 220 -15.03 -4.43 5.06
C GLY A 220 -14.14 -3.69 6.04
N GLU A 221 -14.55 -3.63 7.30
CA GLU A 221 -13.71 -3.02 8.33
C GLU A 221 -12.66 -4.01 8.86
N PRO A 222 -11.45 -3.54 9.21
CA PRO A 222 -10.43 -4.37 9.86
C PRO A 222 -10.89 -4.91 11.22
N PRO A 223 -10.25 -5.98 11.74
CA PRO A 223 -9.00 -6.59 11.28
C PRO A 223 -9.12 -7.51 10.07
N PHE A 224 -7.97 -7.74 9.43
CA PHE A 224 -7.81 -8.77 8.40
C PHE A 224 -6.69 -9.73 8.76
N THR A 225 -7.00 -11.00 9.00
CA THR A 225 -6.00 -12.07 9.14
C THR A 225 -6.15 -13.10 8.04
N GLY A 226 -5.12 -13.24 7.21
CA GLY A 226 -5.08 -14.27 6.18
C GLY A 226 -4.08 -13.97 5.08
N ALA A 227 -4.47 -14.24 3.84
CA ALA A 227 -3.61 -14.07 2.69
C ALA A 227 -4.39 -13.53 1.49
N TYR A 228 -3.76 -12.67 0.70
CA TYR A 228 -4.25 -12.22 -0.59
C TYR A 228 -3.10 -12.28 -1.58
N VAL A 229 -3.32 -12.91 -2.74
CA VAL A 229 -2.35 -12.91 -3.83
C VAL A 229 -3.07 -12.63 -5.13
N TYR A 230 -2.49 -11.80 -5.98
CA TYR A 230 -2.96 -11.61 -7.34
C TYR A 230 -1.81 -11.47 -8.32
N GLY A 231 -2.10 -11.80 -9.56
CA GLY A 231 -1.24 -11.57 -10.70
C GLY A 231 -2.07 -11.16 -11.91
N GLU A 232 -1.59 -10.17 -12.64
CA GLU A 232 -2.16 -9.71 -13.89
C GLU A 232 -1.08 -9.45 -14.92
N GLY A 233 -1.43 -9.61 -16.19
CA GLY A 233 -0.52 -9.39 -17.28
C GLY A 233 -1.23 -8.75 -18.45
N TRP A 234 -0.53 -7.83 -19.11
CA TRP A 234 -0.92 -7.25 -20.39
C TRP A 234 0.06 -7.70 -21.45
N MET A 235 -0.48 -8.23 -22.55
CA MET A 235 0.30 -8.66 -23.69
C MET A 235 -0.15 -7.93 -24.96
N PRO A 236 0.80 -7.43 -25.77
CA PRO A 236 0.48 -6.93 -27.09
C PRO A 236 0.04 -8.09 -27.99
N ILE A 237 -1.13 -7.97 -28.61
CA ILE A 237 -1.63 -8.91 -29.61
C ILE A 237 -1.09 -8.53 -30.99
N TYR A 238 -1.15 -7.24 -31.30
CA TYR A 238 -0.60 -6.64 -32.51
C TYR A 238 0.16 -5.38 -32.12
N ASP A 239 1.38 -5.26 -32.61
CA ASP A 239 2.21 -4.08 -32.34
C ASP A 239 2.92 -3.63 -33.62
N TYR A 240 2.40 -2.56 -34.22
CA TYR A 240 3.05 -1.83 -35.32
C TYR A 240 3.50 -0.43 -34.85
N GLY A 241 3.87 -0.32 -33.57
CA GLY A 241 4.14 0.95 -32.90
C GLY A 241 2.88 1.82 -32.80
N CYS A 242 3.06 3.14 -32.74
CA CYS A 242 1.93 4.06 -32.56
C CYS A 242 0.97 4.10 -33.77
N LEU A 243 1.33 3.52 -34.92
CA LEU A 243 0.45 3.45 -36.09
C LEU A 243 -0.78 2.60 -35.81
N PHE A 244 -0.57 1.42 -35.21
CA PHE A 244 -1.63 0.50 -34.82
C PHE A 244 -1.10 -0.50 -33.79
N SER A 245 -1.65 -0.46 -32.58
CA SER A 245 -1.36 -1.45 -31.54
C SER A 245 -2.65 -1.91 -30.89
N ILE A 246 -2.70 -3.19 -30.51
CA ILE A 246 -3.77 -3.79 -29.72
C ILE A 246 -3.12 -4.63 -28.64
N SER A 247 -3.52 -4.43 -27.38
CA SER A 247 -3.10 -5.23 -26.24
C SER A 247 -4.32 -5.76 -25.50
N ALA A 248 -4.16 -6.94 -24.89
CA ALA A 248 -5.15 -7.50 -23.98
C ALA A 248 -4.53 -7.73 -22.61
N GLY A 249 -5.33 -7.46 -21.59
CA GLY A 249 -5.00 -7.65 -20.18
C GLY A 249 -5.88 -8.73 -19.57
N ALA A 250 -5.30 -9.60 -18.75
CA ALA A 250 -6.03 -10.51 -17.90
C ALA A 250 -5.35 -10.64 -16.54
N GLY A 251 -6.14 -10.75 -15.49
CA GLY A 251 -5.66 -10.89 -14.13
C GLY A 251 -6.56 -11.77 -13.28
N LEU A 252 -5.94 -12.46 -12.33
CA LEU A 252 -6.62 -13.27 -11.33
C LEU A 252 -5.98 -13.03 -9.96
N GLY A 253 -6.82 -12.86 -8.96
CA GLY A 253 -6.43 -12.83 -7.56
C GLY A 253 -7.33 -13.72 -6.71
N VAL A 254 -6.77 -14.21 -5.61
CA VAL A 254 -7.49 -15.00 -4.60
C VAL A 254 -7.12 -14.48 -3.22
N PHE A 255 -8.12 -14.31 -2.37
CA PHE A 255 -7.90 -13.91 -0.98
C PHE A 255 -8.71 -14.77 -0.02
N TYR A 256 -8.21 -14.85 1.21
CA TYR A 256 -8.83 -15.52 2.34
C TYR A 256 -8.56 -14.69 3.60
N PHE A 257 -9.61 -14.36 4.36
CA PHE A 257 -9.51 -13.64 5.63
C PHE A 257 -10.39 -14.31 6.69
N MET A 258 -9.92 -14.38 7.93
CA MET A 258 -10.66 -15.06 9.02
C MET A 258 -11.81 -14.21 9.59
N GLU A 259 -11.64 -12.89 9.65
CA GLU A 259 -12.56 -11.96 10.33
C GLU A 259 -13.54 -11.23 9.40
N GLY A 260 -13.25 -11.20 8.10
CA GLY A 260 -14.05 -10.56 7.05
C GLY A 260 -14.45 -11.57 5.95
N PRO A 261 -14.91 -11.15 4.76
CA PRO A 261 -15.35 -12.08 3.73
C PRO A 261 -14.33 -13.20 3.51
N THR A 262 -14.78 -14.41 3.84
CA THR A 262 -13.94 -15.55 4.22
C THR A 262 -13.02 -15.96 3.09
N TYR A 263 -13.50 -15.81 1.86
CA TYR A 263 -12.70 -15.99 0.66
C TYR A 263 -13.33 -15.25 -0.51
N GLY A 264 -12.51 -14.93 -1.48
CA GLY A 264 -12.99 -14.35 -2.72
C GLY A 264 -11.96 -14.40 -3.83
N VAL A 265 -12.42 -13.95 -5.00
CA VAL A 265 -11.65 -13.90 -6.23
C VAL A 265 -11.69 -12.47 -6.77
N ARG A 266 -10.57 -12.04 -7.33
CA ARG A 266 -10.45 -10.84 -8.15
C ARG A 266 -10.23 -11.29 -9.58
N VAL A 267 -11.00 -10.79 -10.53
CA VAL A 267 -10.80 -11.04 -11.96
C VAL A 267 -10.66 -9.69 -12.65
N MET A 268 -9.59 -9.53 -13.42
CA MET A 268 -9.39 -8.36 -14.27
C MET A 268 -9.35 -8.79 -15.73
N LEU A 269 -10.07 -8.06 -16.58
CA LEU A 269 -10.02 -8.20 -18.02
C LEU A 269 -9.92 -6.82 -18.65
N GLY A 270 -9.07 -6.67 -19.64
CA GLY A 270 -8.88 -5.39 -20.31
C GLY A 270 -8.47 -5.53 -21.76
N ALA A 271 -8.73 -4.49 -22.51
CA ALA A 271 -8.23 -4.32 -23.87
C ALA A 271 -7.82 -2.87 -24.08
N SER A 272 -6.73 -2.67 -24.80
CA SER A 272 -6.27 -1.35 -25.20
C SER A 272 -5.88 -1.36 -26.66
N GLY A 273 -5.91 -0.18 -27.27
CA GLY A 273 -5.40 -0.01 -28.61
C GLY A 273 -5.07 1.43 -28.93
N GLU A 274 -4.10 1.57 -29.82
CA GLU A 274 -3.68 2.86 -30.39
C GLU A 274 -3.84 2.84 -31.90
N ALA A 275 -4.17 4.00 -32.46
CA ALA A 275 -4.28 4.18 -33.90
C ALA A 275 -3.74 5.55 -34.32
N LEU A 276 -2.96 5.55 -35.41
CA LEU A 276 -2.44 6.74 -36.10
C LEU A 276 -1.67 7.71 -35.17
N CYS A 277 -1.15 7.24 -34.04
CA CYS A 277 -0.46 8.02 -33.01
C CYS A 277 -1.30 9.21 -32.45
N VAL A 278 -2.60 9.23 -32.75
CA VAL A 278 -3.53 10.30 -32.38
C VAL A 278 -4.69 9.78 -31.55
N ILE A 279 -5.00 8.49 -31.62
CA ILE A 279 -6.08 7.88 -30.86
C ILE A 279 -5.48 6.82 -29.96
N SER A 280 -5.81 6.88 -28.67
CA SER A 280 -5.59 5.76 -27.74
C SER A 280 -6.84 5.52 -26.92
N VAL A 281 -7.18 4.25 -26.73
CA VAL A 281 -8.31 3.82 -25.89
C VAL A 281 -7.84 2.64 -25.06
N ARG A 282 -8.14 2.66 -23.76
CA ARG A 282 -7.89 1.58 -22.81
C ARG A 282 -9.15 1.36 -21.98
N GLY A 283 -9.69 0.14 -22.08
CA GLY A 283 -10.86 -0.31 -21.34
C GLY A 283 -10.47 -1.45 -20.41
N GLU A 284 -10.92 -1.39 -19.17
CA GLU A 284 -10.63 -2.37 -18.12
C GLU A 284 -11.89 -2.66 -17.33
N ILE A 285 -12.08 -3.92 -16.95
CA ILE A 285 -13.14 -4.40 -16.09
C ILE A 285 -12.48 -5.20 -14.98
N GLU A 286 -12.72 -4.80 -13.74
CA GLU A 286 -12.30 -5.49 -12.54
C GLU A 286 -13.53 -5.98 -11.79
N VAL A 287 -13.53 -7.24 -11.38
CA VAL A 287 -14.63 -7.85 -10.63
C VAL A 287 -14.08 -8.55 -9.41
N TYR A 288 -14.62 -8.20 -8.25
CA TYR A 288 -14.41 -8.89 -6.99
C TYR A 288 -15.65 -9.73 -6.70
N GLY A 289 -15.48 -11.03 -6.51
CA GLY A 289 -16.52 -11.92 -6.01
C GLY A 289 -16.11 -12.44 -4.65
N LEU A 290 -16.93 -12.24 -3.63
CA LEU A 290 -16.60 -12.60 -2.26
C LEU A 290 -17.77 -13.29 -1.56
N LYS A 291 -17.44 -14.16 -0.62
CA LYS A 291 -18.43 -14.88 0.19
C LYS A 291 -18.14 -14.69 1.68
N GLN A 292 -19.17 -14.34 2.43
CA GLN A 292 -19.12 -14.16 3.88
C GLN A 292 -20.26 -14.98 4.50
N GLY A 293 -19.94 -16.13 5.11
CA GLY A 293 -20.97 -17.08 5.55
C GLY A 293 -21.79 -17.61 4.36
N ASP A 294 -23.11 -17.36 4.36
CA ASP A 294 -24.02 -17.70 3.26
C ASP A 294 -24.26 -16.55 2.27
N ALA A 295 -23.82 -15.32 2.60
CA ALA A 295 -24.01 -14.14 1.76
C ALA A 295 -22.95 -14.07 0.66
N TYR A 296 -23.38 -13.71 -0.55
CA TYR A 296 -22.51 -13.43 -1.69
C TYR A 296 -22.51 -11.93 -1.95
N ARG A 297 -21.32 -11.34 -2.07
CA ARG A 297 -21.17 -9.98 -2.59
C ARG A 297 -20.32 -10.01 -3.83
N ALA A 298 -20.66 -9.16 -4.77
CA ALA A 298 -19.85 -8.95 -5.96
C ALA A 298 -19.71 -7.45 -6.21
N ARG A 299 -18.53 -7.01 -6.64
CA ARG A 299 -18.30 -5.63 -7.03
C ARG A 299 -17.58 -5.62 -8.36
N GLY A 300 -18.20 -5.02 -9.36
CA GLY A 300 -17.63 -4.77 -10.68
C GLY A 300 -17.26 -3.31 -10.85
N LYS A 301 -16.07 -3.03 -11.38
CA LYS A 301 -15.62 -1.69 -11.75
C LYS A 301 -15.19 -1.72 -13.21
N GLY A 302 -15.87 -0.95 -14.05
CA GLY A 302 -15.51 -0.72 -15.44
C GLY A 302 -14.85 0.63 -15.61
N LYS A 303 -13.70 0.71 -16.26
CA LYS A 303 -12.98 1.95 -16.53
C LYS A 303 -12.66 2.05 -18.00
N VAL A 304 -12.98 3.18 -18.61
CA VAL A 304 -12.63 3.49 -20.00
C VAL A 304 -11.91 4.83 -20.03
N LYS A 305 -10.67 4.80 -20.49
CA LYS A 305 -9.85 5.98 -20.74
C LYS A 305 -9.54 6.07 -22.22
N GLY A 306 -9.42 7.29 -22.72
CA GLY A 306 -8.86 7.48 -24.03
C GLY A 306 -8.46 8.91 -24.31
N LYS A 307 -7.76 9.07 -25.42
CA LYS A 307 -7.21 10.32 -25.89
C LYS A 307 -7.41 10.41 -27.39
N VAL A 308 -7.78 11.60 -27.85
CA VAL A 308 -7.89 11.94 -29.27
C VAL A 308 -7.09 13.21 -29.54
N GLY A 309 -6.14 13.16 -30.47
CA GLY A 309 -5.28 14.26 -30.90
C GLY A 309 -3.83 14.17 -30.37
N CYS A 310 -2.95 14.94 -31.00
CA CYS A 310 -1.55 15.09 -30.58
C CYS A 310 -1.47 16.11 -29.43
N CYS A 311 -0.85 15.74 -28.30
CA CYS A 311 -0.70 16.69 -27.19
C CYS A 311 0.30 17.79 -27.56
N PRO A 312 0.06 19.06 -27.20
CA PRO A 312 -0.87 19.52 -26.17
C PRO A 312 -2.35 19.70 -26.58
N PHE A 313 -2.71 19.55 -27.85
CA PHE A 313 -4.08 19.77 -28.36
C PHE A 313 -5.00 18.55 -28.24
N CYS A 314 -4.69 17.63 -27.34
CA CYS A 314 -5.36 16.34 -27.21
C CYS A 314 -6.58 16.44 -26.27
N VAL A 315 -7.71 15.86 -26.68
CA VAL A 315 -8.89 15.69 -25.82
C VAL A 315 -8.75 14.36 -25.08
N LYS A 316 -8.77 14.40 -23.75
CA LYS A 316 -8.74 13.21 -22.89
C LYS A 316 -10.13 12.96 -22.32
N PHE A 317 -10.55 11.70 -22.31
CA PHE A 317 -11.76 11.27 -21.61
C PHE A 317 -11.40 10.15 -20.63
N ASN A 318 -12.10 10.14 -19.50
CA ASN A 318 -11.99 9.12 -18.47
C ASN A 318 -13.40 8.91 -17.90
N LYS A 319 -13.91 7.70 -17.99
CA LYS A 319 -15.21 7.30 -17.45
C LYS A 319 -15.02 6.04 -16.62
N THR A 320 -15.60 6.02 -15.44
CA THR A 320 -15.58 4.89 -14.52
C THR A 320 -17.02 4.59 -14.15
N VAL A 321 -17.42 3.33 -14.22
CA VAL A 321 -18.73 2.86 -13.76
C VAL A 321 -18.47 1.81 -12.71
N THR A 322 -19.13 1.92 -11.56
CA THR A 322 -19.02 0.93 -10.47
C THR A 322 -20.38 0.30 -10.24
N VAL A 323 -20.40 -1.02 -10.15
CA VAL A 323 -21.59 -1.83 -9.88
C VAL A 323 -21.31 -2.66 -8.64
N THR A 324 -22.14 -2.52 -7.62
CA THR A 324 -22.04 -3.29 -6.38
C THR A 324 -23.28 -4.16 -6.24
N TYR A 325 -23.07 -5.41 -5.87
CA TYR A 325 -24.09 -6.39 -5.55
C TYR A 325 -23.89 -6.87 -4.11
N ASP A 326 -24.90 -6.71 -3.27
CA ASP A 326 -24.92 -7.18 -1.87
C ASP A 326 -26.24 -7.92 -1.61
N ASP A 327 -26.16 -9.25 -1.51
CA ASP A 327 -27.25 -10.14 -1.07
C ASP A 327 -28.66 -9.85 -1.65
N GLY A 328 -28.72 -9.53 -2.95
CA GLY A 328 -29.99 -9.28 -3.67
C GLY A 328 -30.24 -7.83 -4.03
N GLU A 329 -29.49 -6.89 -3.47
CA GLU A 329 -29.55 -5.47 -3.83
C GLU A 329 -28.45 -5.09 -4.82
N TRP A 330 -28.78 -4.22 -5.76
CA TRP A 330 -27.87 -3.70 -6.78
C TRP A 330 -27.75 -2.19 -6.62
N ASP A 331 -26.50 -1.73 -6.55
CA ASP A 331 -26.16 -0.32 -6.54
C ASP A 331 -25.24 0.01 -7.71
N VAL A 332 -25.51 1.11 -8.41
CA VAL A 332 -24.80 1.50 -9.64
C VAL A 332 -24.44 2.96 -9.59
N ASP A 333 -23.13 3.24 -9.57
CA ASP A 333 -22.55 4.58 -9.61
C ASP A 333 -21.95 4.88 -11.00
N TYR A 334 -22.28 6.05 -11.55
CA TYR A 334 -21.90 6.54 -12.88
C TYR A 334 -20.97 7.76 -12.87
#